data_AF-A0A1Y5I0V4-F1
#
_entry.id   AF-A0A1Y5I0V4-F1
#
_cell.length_a   1.000
_cell.length_b   1.000
_cell.length_c   1.000
_cell.angle_alpha   90.00
_cell.angle_beta   90.00
_cell.angle_gamma   90.00
#
_symmetry.space_group_name_H-M   'P 1'
#
loop_
_entity.id
_entity.type
_entity.pdbx_description
1 polymer ?
#
loop_
_entity_poly.entity_id
_entity_poly.type
_entity_poly.pdbx_seq_one_letter_code
_entity_poly.pdbx_strand_id
1 'polypeptide(L)'
;LRSYAAAASGGAGKTAAKTAAPETDVVKRVFLDQQRKFRALLEKTKTLSPPVGGDANAVKAYATKKLAILKELDIATPGEKILDTVDEAFSDATTVRGFLDRAAEIRKALGLKEADATFSVLAQALDATEKTLGTPLMTSNAQGMAKYSAAVAKAAEAAGIKPLDAASLDKLRVEVDMESIENEILDLQSIEDAVKKEQ
;
A
#
# COMPACT_ATOMS: atom_id res chain seq x y z
N LEU A 1 -0.86 12.84 -0.39
CA LEU A 1 -1.68 13.78 -1.19
C LEU A 1 -0.80 14.45 -2.26
N ARG A 2 -0.64 13.82 -3.42
CA ARG A 2 -0.02 14.47 -4.60
C ARG A 2 -1.16 14.92 -5.52
N SER A 3 -1.13 16.21 -5.85
CA SER A 3 -2.03 16.88 -6.78
C SER A 3 -1.78 16.42 -8.21
N TYR A 4 -2.79 15.80 -8.84
CA TYR A 4 -2.79 15.55 -10.28
C TYR A 4 -3.26 16.81 -11.01
N ALA A 5 -2.32 17.57 -11.57
CA ALA A 5 -2.60 18.63 -12.54
C ALA A 5 -2.32 18.09 -13.94
N ALA A 6 -3.35 18.14 -14.79
CA ALA A 6 -3.26 17.80 -16.21
C ALA A 6 -2.51 18.92 -16.97
N ALA A 7 -1.64 18.51 -17.90
CA ALA A 7 -1.14 19.40 -18.94
C ALA A 7 -1.25 18.68 -20.29
N ALA A 8 -2.21 19.12 -21.10
CA ALA A 8 -2.26 18.87 -22.52
C ALA A 8 -1.62 20.05 -23.26
N SER A 9 -0.62 19.77 -24.10
CA SER A 9 -0.31 20.63 -25.23
C SER A 9 0.25 19.79 -26.37
N GLY A 10 -0.40 19.90 -27.53
CA GLY A 10 -0.01 19.24 -28.77
C GLY A 10 1.13 19.96 -29.48
N GLY A 11 1.88 19.18 -30.25
CA GLY A 11 2.88 19.66 -31.20
C GLY A 11 3.23 18.56 -32.19
N ALA A 12 2.76 18.70 -33.42
CA ALA A 12 3.04 17.81 -34.53
C ALA A 12 4.49 17.97 -35.03
N GLY A 13 5.16 16.86 -35.40
CA GLY A 13 6.39 16.96 -36.18
C GLY A 13 7.30 15.73 -36.21
N LYS A 14 7.24 15.03 -37.36
CA LYS A 14 8.27 14.17 -37.99
C LYS A 14 8.54 12.76 -37.44
N THR A 15 8.06 11.83 -38.25
CA THR A 15 8.43 10.42 -38.42
C THR A 15 9.95 10.20 -38.48
N ALA A 16 10.47 9.45 -37.53
CA ALA A 16 11.62 8.58 -37.73
C ALA A 16 11.14 7.15 -37.41
N ALA A 17 11.05 6.32 -38.43
CA ALA A 17 10.76 4.90 -38.30
C ALA A 17 11.91 4.25 -37.51
N LYS A 18 11.78 4.26 -36.19
CA LYS A 18 12.61 3.47 -35.29
C LYS A 18 12.04 2.05 -35.42
N THR A 19 12.76 1.21 -36.14
CA THR A 19 12.61 -0.25 -36.17
C THR A 19 12.09 -0.74 -34.83
N ALA A 20 10.82 -1.15 -34.83
CA ALA A 20 10.18 -1.78 -33.69
C ALA A 20 10.88 -3.12 -33.46
N ALA A 21 11.85 -3.13 -32.55
CA ALA A 21 12.24 -4.36 -31.88
C ALA A 21 10.96 -4.94 -31.26
N PRO A 22 10.66 -6.23 -31.47
CA PRO A 22 9.40 -6.81 -31.03
C PRO A 22 9.26 -6.61 -29.52
N GLU A 23 8.06 -6.23 -29.11
CA GLU A 23 7.59 -6.25 -27.72
C GLU A 23 7.98 -7.57 -27.07
N THR A 24 9.17 -7.59 -26.48
CA THR A 24 9.72 -8.75 -25.79
C THR A 24 8.85 -9.01 -24.57
N ASP A 25 7.86 -9.88 -24.76
CA ASP A 25 7.08 -10.65 -23.79
C ASP A 25 7.17 -10.07 -22.38
N VAL A 26 6.27 -9.14 -22.09
CA VAL A 26 6.18 -8.44 -20.79
C VAL A 26 6.15 -9.44 -19.64
N VAL A 27 5.46 -10.58 -19.81
CA VAL A 27 5.39 -11.65 -18.81
C VAL A 27 6.76 -12.26 -18.57
N LYS A 28 7.51 -12.61 -19.63
CA LYS A 28 8.88 -13.12 -19.46
C LYS A 28 9.79 -12.10 -18.80
N ARG A 29 9.67 -10.81 -19.13
CA ARG A 29 10.48 -9.75 -18.51
C ARG A 29 10.20 -9.65 -17.01
N VAL A 30 8.93 -9.61 -16.63
CA VAL A 30 8.51 -9.58 -15.21
C VAL A 30 9.00 -10.84 -14.49
N PHE A 31 8.82 -12.02 -15.07
CA PHE A 31 9.27 -13.27 -14.48
C PHE A 31 10.80 -13.30 -14.25
N LEU A 32 11.58 -12.90 -15.24
CA LEU A 32 13.04 -12.86 -15.13
C LEU A 32 13.50 -11.83 -14.08
N ASP A 33 12.83 -10.68 -13.99
CA ASP A 33 13.14 -9.70 -12.96
C ASP A 33 12.82 -10.21 -11.55
N GLN A 34 11.65 -10.83 -11.36
CA GLN A 34 11.28 -11.45 -10.09
C GLN A 34 12.24 -12.57 -9.69
N GLN A 35 12.63 -13.42 -10.64
CA GLN A 35 13.62 -14.47 -10.38
C GLN A 35 14.98 -13.88 -9.98
N ARG A 36 15.44 -12.82 -10.66
CA ARG A 36 16.69 -12.11 -10.33
C ARG A 36 16.64 -11.53 -8.92
N LYS A 37 15.56 -10.81 -8.58
CA LYS A 37 15.35 -10.20 -7.26
C LYS A 37 15.30 -11.27 -6.16
N PHE A 38 14.60 -12.39 -6.39
CA PHE A 38 14.51 -13.50 -5.44
C PHE A 38 15.87 -14.16 -5.18
N ARG A 39 16.66 -14.44 -6.22
CA ARG A 39 18.01 -15.00 -6.05
C ARG A 39 18.93 -14.05 -5.27
N ALA A 40 18.87 -12.76 -5.58
CA ALA A 40 19.65 -11.74 -4.88
C ALA A 40 19.22 -11.62 -3.41
N LEU A 41 17.92 -11.74 -3.13
CA LEU A 41 17.38 -11.76 -1.77
C LEU A 41 17.94 -12.94 -0.98
N LEU A 42 17.83 -14.16 -1.51
CA LEU A 42 18.37 -15.37 -0.86
C LEU A 42 19.86 -15.23 -0.55
N GLU A 43 20.64 -14.69 -1.49
CA GLU A 43 22.07 -14.50 -1.31
C GLU A 43 22.39 -13.49 -0.20
N LYS A 44 21.64 -12.38 -0.12
CA LYS A 44 21.82 -11.35 0.92
C LYS A 44 21.31 -11.78 2.29
N THR A 45 20.29 -12.63 2.34
CA THR A 45 19.69 -13.10 3.60
C THR A 45 20.26 -14.43 4.08
N LYS A 46 21.18 -15.07 3.34
CA LYS A 46 21.72 -16.39 3.69
C LYS A 46 22.36 -16.48 5.08
N THR A 47 22.89 -15.37 5.60
CA THR A 47 23.47 -15.27 6.95
C THR A 47 22.59 -14.48 7.91
N LEU A 48 21.42 -14.01 7.45
CA LEU A 48 20.48 -13.24 8.25
C LEU A 48 19.45 -14.18 8.87
N SER A 49 19.82 -14.82 9.98
CA SER A 49 18.91 -15.71 10.70
C SER A 49 17.87 -14.90 11.48
N PRO A 50 16.58 -15.29 11.44
CA PRO A 50 15.56 -14.73 12.31
C PRO A 50 15.92 -14.97 13.79
N PRO A 51 15.81 -13.95 14.66
CA PRO A 51 16.14 -14.08 16.08
C PRO A 51 14.98 -14.72 16.86
N VAL A 52 14.67 -15.98 16.56
CA VAL A 52 13.65 -16.75 17.25
C VAL A 52 14.02 -16.88 18.74
N GLY A 53 13.08 -16.58 19.63
CA GLY A 53 13.30 -16.50 21.09
C GLY A 53 14.18 -15.33 21.54
N GLY A 54 14.54 -14.42 20.64
CA GLY A 54 15.37 -13.25 20.92
C GLY A 54 14.61 -12.13 21.62
N ASP A 55 15.36 -11.16 22.14
CA ASP A 55 14.78 -9.95 22.73
C ASP A 55 14.32 -8.94 21.66
N ALA A 56 13.60 -7.90 22.09
CA ALA A 56 13.10 -6.85 21.20
C ALA A 56 14.21 -6.13 20.43
N ASN A 57 15.43 -6.05 20.96
CA ASN A 57 16.56 -5.41 20.28
C ASN A 57 17.08 -6.28 19.13
N ALA A 58 17.17 -7.60 19.34
CA ALA A 58 17.55 -8.56 18.31
C ALA A 58 16.54 -8.56 17.15
N VAL A 59 15.24 -8.58 17.49
CA VAL A 59 14.14 -8.50 16.53
C VAL A 59 14.22 -7.20 15.72
N LYS A 60 14.38 -6.05 16.38
CA LYS A 60 14.51 -4.76 15.71
C LYS A 60 15.74 -4.68 14.79
N ALA A 61 16.88 -5.20 15.24
CA ALA A 61 18.11 -5.24 14.45
C ALA A 61 17.96 -6.13 13.20
N TYR A 62 17.30 -7.28 13.34
CA TYR A 62 16.96 -8.14 12.22
C TYR A 62 16.03 -7.46 11.23
N ALA A 63 14.92 -6.89 11.70
CA ALA A 63 13.93 -6.21 10.86
C ALA A 63 14.56 -5.03 10.09
N THR A 64 15.39 -4.22 10.76
CA THR A 64 16.14 -3.13 10.12
C THR A 64 17.01 -3.64 8.97
N LYS A 65 17.76 -4.73 9.18
CA LYS A 65 18.62 -5.33 8.14
C LYS A 65 17.79 -5.90 6.99
N LYS A 66 16.70 -6.61 7.30
CA LYS A 66 15.79 -7.19 6.30
C LYS A 66 15.17 -6.10 5.43
N LEU A 67 14.62 -5.04 6.03
CA LEU A 67 14.06 -3.90 5.29
C LEU A 67 15.09 -3.20 4.41
N ALA A 68 16.33 -3.04 4.91
CA ALA A 68 17.41 -2.46 4.12
C ALA A 68 17.74 -3.32 2.88
N ILE A 69 17.76 -4.65 3.01
CA ILE A 69 17.96 -5.58 1.89
C ILE A 69 16.81 -5.48 0.89
N LEU A 70 15.56 -5.47 1.35
CA LEU A 70 14.39 -5.32 0.47
C LEU A 70 14.48 -4.03 -0.35
N LYS A 71 14.80 -2.91 0.30
CA LYS A 71 15.00 -1.62 -0.34
C LYS A 71 16.15 -1.63 -1.36
N GLU A 72 17.29 -2.24 -1.03
CA GLU A 72 18.43 -2.34 -1.93
C GLU A 72 18.08 -3.13 -3.21
N LEU A 73 17.22 -4.14 -3.08
CA LEU A 73 16.81 -5.00 -4.17
C LEU A 73 15.57 -4.52 -4.92
N ASP A 74 15.03 -3.34 -4.56
CA ASP A 74 13.79 -2.80 -5.13
C ASP A 74 12.64 -3.83 -4.99
N ILE A 75 12.56 -4.45 -3.82
CA ILE A 75 11.47 -5.36 -3.44
C ILE A 75 10.55 -4.60 -2.49
N ALA A 76 9.28 -4.49 -2.87
CA ALA A 76 8.27 -3.77 -2.09
C ALA A 76 8.17 -4.31 -0.65
N THR A 77 8.24 -3.42 0.33
CA THR A 77 8.00 -3.72 1.74
C THR A 77 6.50 -4.00 2.00
N PRO A 78 6.13 -4.64 3.12
CA PRO A 78 4.72 -4.83 3.48
C PRO A 78 3.86 -3.55 3.40
N GLY A 79 4.37 -2.43 3.93
CA GLY A 79 3.72 -1.13 3.87
C GLY A 79 3.62 -0.58 2.45
N GLU A 80 4.64 -0.76 1.60
CA GLU A 80 4.56 -0.42 0.17
C GLU A 80 3.48 -1.23 -0.54
N LYS A 81 3.43 -2.55 -0.31
CA LYS A 81 2.41 -3.41 -0.93
C LYS A 81 1.00 -3.02 -0.54
N ILE A 82 0.77 -2.61 0.70
CA ILE A 82 -0.54 -2.12 1.15
C ILE A 82 -0.90 -0.83 0.41
N LEU A 83 0.04 0.12 0.30
CA LEU A 83 -0.17 1.36 -0.45
C LEU A 83 -0.46 1.09 -1.93
N ASP A 84 0.36 0.25 -2.58
CA ASP A 84 0.19 -0.11 -3.99
C ASP A 84 -1.19 -0.75 -4.23
N THR A 85 -1.62 -1.66 -3.35
CA THR A 85 -2.92 -2.32 -3.45
C THR A 85 -4.08 -1.33 -3.34
N VAL A 86 -3.97 -0.35 -2.43
CA VAL A 86 -5.01 0.68 -2.24
C VAL A 86 -5.01 1.67 -3.41
N ASP A 87 -3.84 2.07 -3.92
CA ASP A 87 -3.70 2.97 -5.06
C ASP A 87 -4.22 2.32 -6.35
N GLU A 88 -3.94 1.03 -6.57
CA GLU A 88 -4.50 0.25 -7.68
C GLU A 88 -6.04 0.15 -7.56
N ALA A 89 -6.55 -0.15 -6.37
CA ALA A 89 -7.99 -0.17 -6.12
C ALA A 89 -8.67 1.19 -6.39
N PHE A 90 -7.99 2.31 -6.11
CA PHE A 90 -8.49 3.64 -6.45
C PHE A 90 -8.41 3.93 -7.96
N SER A 91 -7.32 3.54 -8.61
CA SER A 91 -7.12 3.72 -10.05
C SER A 91 -8.16 2.96 -10.88
N ASP A 92 -8.51 1.75 -10.44
CA ASP A 92 -9.51 0.90 -11.11
C ASP A 92 -10.96 1.36 -10.82
N ALA A 93 -11.15 2.18 -9.79
CA ALA A 93 -12.48 2.63 -9.40
C ALA A 93 -13.01 3.74 -10.32
N THR A 94 -14.20 3.51 -10.88
CA THR A 94 -14.94 4.53 -11.65
C THR A 94 -15.58 5.59 -10.73
N THR A 95 -16.05 5.18 -9.55
CA THR A 95 -16.67 6.05 -8.55
C THR A 95 -15.95 5.94 -7.22
N VAL A 96 -16.01 7.00 -6.42
CA VAL A 96 -15.44 6.99 -5.06
C VAL A 96 -16.12 5.93 -4.19
N ARG A 97 -17.42 5.66 -4.42
CA ARG A 97 -18.13 4.60 -3.71
C ARG A 97 -17.55 3.21 -4.02
N GLY A 98 -17.33 2.92 -5.31
CA GLY A 98 -16.72 1.66 -5.72
C GLY A 98 -15.32 1.47 -5.11
N PHE A 99 -14.55 2.56 -5.00
CA PHE A 99 -13.28 2.53 -4.27
C PHE A 99 -13.46 2.21 -2.78
N LEU A 100 -14.37 2.90 -2.07
CA LEU A 100 -14.60 2.66 -0.65
C LEU A 100 -15.07 1.22 -0.41
N ASP A 101 -16.00 0.71 -1.21
CA ASP A 101 -16.47 -0.68 -1.12
C ASP A 101 -15.31 -1.66 -1.27
N ARG A 102 -14.43 -1.44 -2.26
CA ARG A 102 -13.23 -2.26 -2.44
C ARG A 102 -12.26 -2.16 -1.27
N ALA A 103 -12.04 -0.96 -0.73
CA ALA A 103 -11.21 -0.76 0.44
C ALA A 103 -11.79 -1.47 1.69
N ALA A 104 -13.12 -1.49 1.85
CA ALA A 104 -13.78 -2.24 2.93
C ALA A 104 -13.56 -3.76 2.80
N GLU A 105 -13.65 -4.30 1.57
CA GLU A 105 -13.36 -5.71 1.31
C GLU A 105 -11.92 -6.07 1.65
N ILE A 106 -10.96 -5.25 1.23
CA ILE A 106 -9.53 -5.45 1.55
C ILE A 106 -9.33 -5.46 3.06
N ARG A 107 -9.89 -4.48 3.78
CA ARG A 107 -9.82 -4.42 5.24
C ARG A 107 -10.38 -5.68 5.89
N LYS A 108 -11.55 -6.15 5.44
CA LYS A 108 -12.18 -7.37 5.95
C LYS A 108 -11.34 -8.62 5.66
N ALA A 109 -10.81 -8.75 4.45
CA ALA A 109 -9.98 -9.88 4.05
C ALA A 109 -8.69 -9.97 4.87
N LEU A 110 -8.13 -8.82 5.27
CA LEU A 110 -6.94 -8.71 6.11
C LEU A 110 -7.25 -8.76 7.62
N GLY A 111 -8.53 -8.90 8.01
CA GLY A 111 -8.93 -8.88 9.43
C GLY A 111 -8.71 -7.53 10.12
N LEU A 112 -8.54 -6.44 9.36
CA LEU A 112 -8.30 -5.10 9.89
C LEU A 112 -9.58 -4.54 10.49
N LYS A 113 -9.59 -4.40 11.82
CA LYS A 113 -10.69 -3.74 12.54
C LYS A 113 -10.62 -2.23 12.33
N GLU A 114 -11.77 -1.57 12.36
CA GLU A 114 -11.80 -0.10 12.49
C GLU A 114 -11.31 0.26 13.88
N ALA A 115 -10.12 0.87 13.96
CA ALA A 115 -9.56 1.35 15.22
C ALA A 115 -10.26 2.63 15.70
N ASP A 116 -10.76 3.42 14.75
CA ASP A 116 -11.52 4.64 14.96
C ASP A 116 -12.74 4.64 14.01
N ALA A 117 -13.42 5.79 13.86
CA ALA A 117 -14.57 5.94 12.96
C ALA A 117 -14.19 6.44 11.56
N THR A 118 -12.91 6.30 11.13
CA THR A 118 -12.42 6.87 9.87
C THR A 118 -13.20 6.38 8.66
N PHE A 119 -13.47 5.09 8.57
CA PHE A 119 -14.15 4.53 7.41
C PHE A 119 -15.63 4.97 7.38
N SER A 120 -16.27 5.01 8.54
CA SER A 120 -17.61 5.59 8.70
C SER A 120 -17.67 7.06 8.28
N VAL A 121 -16.69 7.87 8.68
CA VAL A 121 -16.57 9.29 8.30
C VAL A 121 -16.43 9.45 6.79
N LEU A 122 -15.60 8.64 6.14
CA LEU A 122 -15.43 8.65 4.67
C LEU A 122 -16.74 8.33 3.95
N ALA A 123 -17.48 7.32 4.40
CA ALA A 123 -18.75 6.91 3.81
C ALA A 123 -19.83 7.99 3.99
N GLN A 124 -20.00 8.54 5.20
CA GLN A 124 -21.00 9.56 5.50
C GLN A 124 -20.74 10.87 4.73
N ALA A 125 -19.48 11.29 4.64
CA ALA A 125 -19.10 12.45 3.85
C ALA A 125 -19.41 12.23 2.35
N LEU A 126 -19.29 10.99 1.87
CA LEU A 126 -19.58 10.65 0.49
C LEU A 126 -21.09 10.67 0.25
N ASP A 127 -21.89 10.11 1.18
CA ASP A 127 -23.36 10.15 1.11
C ASP A 127 -23.87 11.59 1.00
N ALA A 128 -23.36 12.50 1.84
CA ALA A 128 -23.71 13.91 1.82
C ALA A 128 -23.30 14.59 0.51
N THR A 129 -22.12 14.22 -0.03
CA THR A 129 -21.61 14.78 -1.28
C THR A 129 -22.45 14.32 -2.47
N GLU A 130 -22.72 13.02 -2.58
CA GLU A 130 -23.53 12.43 -3.65
C GLU A 130 -24.97 12.93 -3.59
N LYS A 131 -25.55 13.10 -2.38
CA LYS A 131 -26.87 13.72 -2.21
C LYS A 131 -26.91 15.15 -2.77
N THR A 132 -25.84 15.91 -2.59
CA THR A 132 -25.73 17.29 -3.12
C THR A 132 -25.52 17.30 -4.63
N LEU A 133 -24.79 16.33 -5.17
CA LEU A 133 -24.53 16.18 -6.61
C LEU A 133 -25.71 15.57 -7.37
N GLY A 134 -26.60 14.84 -6.69
CA GLY A 134 -27.69 14.08 -7.29
C GLY A 134 -27.24 12.87 -8.11
N THR A 135 -25.94 12.56 -8.09
CA THR A 135 -25.31 11.49 -8.88
C THR A 135 -24.13 10.90 -8.11
N PRO A 136 -23.71 9.65 -8.41
CA PRO A 136 -22.50 9.08 -7.84
C PRO A 136 -21.26 9.92 -8.13
N LEU A 137 -20.37 10.05 -7.15
CA LEU A 137 -19.15 10.83 -7.34
C LEU A 137 -18.13 10.03 -8.15
N MET A 138 -17.90 10.44 -9.39
CA MET A 138 -16.86 9.89 -10.26
C MET A 138 -15.46 10.26 -9.76
N THR A 139 -14.50 9.34 -9.82
CA THR A 139 -13.09 9.59 -9.41
C THR A 139 -12.42 10.66 -10.28
N SER A 140 -12.86 10.82 -11.53
CA SER A 140 -12.39 11.84 -12.47
C SER A 140 -13.00 13.24 -12.26
N ASN A 141 -14.03 13.39 -11.42
CA ASN A 141 -14.68 14.68 -11.19
C ASN A 141 -13.92 15.53 -10.16
N ALA A 142 -12.95 16.32 -10.62
CA ALA A 142 -12.10 17.15 -9.76
C ALA A 142 -12.88 18.09 -8.81
N GLN A 143 -13.95 18.73 -9.28
CA GLN A 143 -14.75 19.62 -8.43
C GLN A 143 -15.55 18.86 -7.37
N GLY A 144 -16.12 17.71 -7.76
CA GLY A 144 -16.79 16.82 -6.83
C GLY A 144 -15.84 16.26 -5.77
N MET A 145 -14.63 15.86 -6.17
CA MET A 145 -13.57 15.39 -5.26
C MET A 145 -13.13 16.48 -4.28
N ALA A 146 -13.02 17.73 -4.72
CA ALA A 146 -12.72 18.84 -3.82
C ALA A 146 -13.82 19.05 -2.76
N LYS A 147 -15.11 18.97 -3.17
CA LYS A 147 -16.25 19.03 -2.23
C LYS A 147 -16.24 17.86 -1.25
N TYR A 148 -15.99 16.65 -1.75
CA TYR A 148 -15.88 15.46 -0.92
C TYR A 148 -14.75 15.58 0.10
N SER A 149 -13.56 16.00 -0.33
CA SER A 149 -12.42 16.20 0.57
C SER A 149 -12.72 17.22 1.68
N ALA A 150 -13.44 18.30 1.38
CA ALA A 150 -13.86 19.28 2.39
C ALA A 150 -14.89 18.69 3.36
N ALA A 151 -15.83 17.88 2.86
CA ALA A 151 -16.81 17.18 3.69
C ALA A 151 -16.14 16.17 4.63
N VAL A 152 -15.16 15.41 4.13
CA VAL A 152 -14.35 14.48 4.93
C VAL A 152 -13.59 15.23 6.01
N ALA A 153 -12.90 16.32 5.68
CA ALA A 153 -12.14 17.10 6.67
C ALA A 153 -13.04 17.61 7.80
N LYS A 154 -14.23 18.13 7.46
CA LYS A 154 -15.21 18.60 8.45
C LYS A 154 -15.75 17.45 9.32
N ALA A 155 -16.07 16.30 8.73
CA ALA A 155 -16.59 15.15 9.45
C ALA A 155 -15.50 14.50 10.35
N ALA A 156 -14.26 14.45 9.87
CA ALA A 156 -13.11 13.99 10.66
C ALA A 156 -12.88 14.88 11.89
N GLU A 157 -12.89 16.21 11.71
CA GLU A 157 -12.79 17.17 12.81
C GLU A 157 -13.90 16.96 13.85
N ALA A 158 -15.15 16.81 13.41
CA ALA A 158 -16.29 16.56 14.30
C ALA A 158 -16.18 15.22 15.06
N ALA A 159 -15.54 14.22 14.45
CA ALA A 159 -15.29 12.92 15.06
C ALA A 159 -14.00 12.90 15.93
N GLY A 160 -13.27 14.01 16.03
CA GLY A 160 -11.98 14.07 16.73
C GLY A 160 -10.87 13.30 16.02
N ILE A 161 -11.06 12.96 14.74
CA ILE A 161 -10.09 12.25 13.92
C ILE A 161 -9.14 13.29 13.33
N LYS A 162 -7.89 13.26 13.81
CA LYS A 162 -6.84 14.14 13.30
C LYS A 162 -6.35 13.64 11.95
N PRO A 163 -6.33 14.47 10.89
CA PRO A 163 -5.69 14.11 9.64
C PRO A 163 -4.23 13.75 9.87
N LEU A 164 -3.78 12.65 9.25
CA LEU A 164 -2.37 12.27 9.27
C LEU A 164 -1.59 13.22 8.36
N ASP A 165 -0.53 13.82 8.90
CA ASP A 165 0.44 14.55 8.08
C ASP A 165 1.42 13.58 7.40
N ALA A 166 2.25 14.11 6.49
CA ALA A 166 3.21 13.29 5.75
C ALA A 166 4.17 12.53 6.69
N ALA A 167 4.62 13.17 7.77
CA ALA A 167 5.53 12.54 8.73
C ALA A 167 4.86 11.38 9.49
N SER A 168 3.58 11.53 9.84
CA SER A 168 2.80 10.49 10.51
C SER A 168 2.53 9.31 9.59
N LEU A 169 2.28 9.57 8.29
CA LEU A 169 2.15 8.52 7.27
C LEU A 169 3.46 7.75 7.06
N ASP A 170 4.58 8.45 6.95
CA ASP A 170 5.90 7.82 6.81
C ASP A 170 6.23 6.97 8.05
N LYS A 171 5.90 7.46 9.24
CA LYS A 171 6.05 6.72 10.50
C LYS A 171 5.20 5.45 10.52
N LEU A 172 3.92 5.55 10.18
CA LEU A 172 3.00 4.41 10.12
C LEU A 172 3.49 3.35 9.13
N ARG A 173 4.03 3.76 7.98
CA ARG A 173 4.60 2.82 7.01
C ARG A 173 5.77 2.04 7.61
N VAL A 174 6.67 2.71 8.33
CA VAL A 174 7.78 2.04 9.02
C VAL A 174 7.26 1.11 10.12
N GLU A 175 6.25 1.52 10.89
CA GLU A 175 5.64 0.70 11.93
C GLU A 175 5.02 -0.58 11.36
N VAL A 176 4.25 -0.48 10.27
CA VAL A 176 3.66 -1.63 9.57
C VAL A 176 4.74 -2.58 9.06
N ASP A 177 5.81 -2.04 8.47
CA ASP A 177 6.94 -2.83 7.98
C ASP A 177 7.63 -3.60 9.12
N MET A 178 7.81 -2.96 10.27
CA MET A 178 8.40 -3.57 11.47
C MET A 178 7.47 -4.63 12.07
N GLU A 179 6.20 -4.29 12.31
CA GLU A 179 5.20 -5.19 12.89
C GLU A 179 5.00 -6.44 12.02
N SER A 180 5.01 -6.30 10.70
CA SER A 180 4.94 -7.45 9.79
C SER A 180 6.12 -8.42 9.97
N ILE A 181 7.33 -7.91 10.22
CA ILE A 181 8.51 -8.75 10.44
C ILE A 181 8.49 -9.35 11.85
N GLU A 182 8.02 -8.59 12.84
CA GLU A 182 7.83 -9.09 14.21
C GLU A 182 6.86 -10.27 14.25
N ASN A 183 5.73 -10.15 13.55
CA ASN A 183 4.74 -11.22 13.43
C ASN A 183 5.31 -12.47 12.72
N GLU A 184 6.11 -12.30 11.66
CA GLU A 184 6.80 -13.42 11.01
C GLU A 184 7.72 -14.17 11.98
N ILE A 185 8.43 -13.47 12.86
CA ILE A 185 9.29 -14.10 13.88
C ILE A 185 8.45 -14.85 14.92
N LEU A 186 7.31 -14.29 15.33
CA LEU A 186 6.38 -14.95 16.27
C LEU A 186 5.77 -16.22 15.67
N ASP A 187 5.44 -16.21 14.38
CA ASP A 187 4.97 -17.39 13.66
C ASP A 187 6.05 -18.47 13.60
N LEU A 188 7.30 -18.09 13.31
CA LEU A 188 8.45 -19.00 13.33
C LEU A 188 8.69 -19.59 14.72
N GLN A 189 8.58 -18.79 15.77
CA GLN A 189 8.65 -19.27 17.16
C GLN A 189 7.57 -20.30 17.45
N SER A 190 6.33 -20.03 17.03
CA SER A 190 5.19 -20.93 17.24
C SER A 190 5.39 -22.29 16.53
N ILE A 191 5.98 -22.27 15.32
CA ILE A 191 6.36 -23.48 14.59
C ILE A 191 7.48 -24.23 15.31
N GLU A 192 8.53 -23.54 15.77
CA GLU A 192 9.64 -24.16 16.49
C GLU A 192 9.18 -24.84 17.78
N ASP A 193 8.30 -24.19 18.54
CA ASP A 193 7.73 -24.73 19.77
C ASP A 193 6.82 -25.95 19.51
N ALA A 194 6.09 -25.96 18.39
CA ALA A 194 5.30 -27.12 17.98
C ALA A 194 6.19 -28.31 17.63
N VAL A 195 7.25 -28.09 16.84
CA VAL A 195 8.22 -29.14 16.47
C VAL A 195 8.91 -29.73 17.71
N LYS A 196 9.30 -28.89 18.68
CA LYS A 196 9.91 -29.36 19.93
C LYS A 196 8.98 -30.20 20.80
N LYS A 197 7.66 -29.98 20.74
CA LYS A 197 6.67 -30.76 21.50
C LYS A 197 6.41 -32.14 20.88
N GLU A 198 6.69 -32.31 19.59
CA GLU A 198 6.53 -33.57 18.87
C GLU A 198 7.78 -34.48 18.91
N GLN A 199 8.89 -33.97 19.46
CA GLN A 199 10.15 -34.68 19.69
C GLN A 199 10.26 -35.19 21.13
#